data_AF-A0A418REU8-F1
#
_entry.id   AF-A0A418REU8-F1
#
_cell.length_a   1.000
_cell.length_b   1.000
_cell.length_c   1.000
_cell.angle_alpha   90.00
_cell.angle_beta   90.00
_cell.angle_gamma   90.00
#
_symmetry.space_group_name_H-M   'P 1'
#
loop_
_entity.id
_entity.type
_entity.pdbx_description
1 polymer ?
#
loop_
_entity_poly.entity_id
_entity_poly.type
_entity_poly.pdbx_seq_one_letter_code
_entity_poly.pdbx_strand_id
1 'polypeptide(L)'
;MLRLEKLKSRGRSFERLVGLNPAEFDQLLIELEPLWARSHHRSLSRAGRVRRIGAGNTFKLDLSQRLLVTLLYLRQYFTMHILGILFDLDAANICRNIHALLPVLEQALPAPLRPRTLQAEPENAAGGASKKPRKIRSLEEFLEIFPELTDVIVDGTEQPRGQPKVKKGEKPGKK
;
A
#
# COMPACT_ATOMS: atom_id res chain seq x y z
N MET A 1 3.30 -14.82 -16.89
CA MET A 1 3.83 -13.64 -16.16
C MET A 1 3.92 -12.41 -17.07
N LEU A 2 3.31 -11.31 -16.64
CA LEU A 2 3.42 -9.97 -17.22
C LEU A 2 4.89 -9.52 -17.17
N ARG A 3 5.46 -9.16 -18.32
CA ARG A 3 6.89 -8.80 -18.42
C ARG A 3 7.04 -7.28 -18.38
N LEU A 4 7.91 -6.79 -17.49
CA LEU A 4 8.19 -5.37 -17.30
C LEU A 4 8.69 -4.73 -18.60
N GLU A 5 9.70 -5.33 -19.24
CA GLU A 5 10.27 -4.85 -20.51
C GLU A 5 9.24 -4.70 -21.62
N LYS A 6 8.32 -5.68 -21.74
CA LYS A 6 7.24 -5.61 -22.72
C LYS A 6 6.27 -4.46 -22.41
N LEU A 7 6.02 -4.19 -21.13
CA LEU A 7 5.14 -3.09 -20.74
C LEU A 7 5.80 -1.73 -20.96
N LYS A 8 7.08 -1.59 -20.59
CA LYS A 8 7.88 -0.36 -20.80
C LYS A 8 7.97 0.04 -22.27
N SER A 9 8.06 -0.93 -23.18
CA SER A 9 8.05 -0.67 -24.64
C SER A 9 6.77 0.05 -25.11
N ARG A 10 5.71 0.04 -24.32
CA ARG A 10 4.43 0.72 -24.57
C ARG A 10 4.25 1.89 -23.59
N GLY A 11 5.10 2.91 -23.68
CA GLY A 11 5.17 4.02 -22.72
C GLY A 11 3.81 4.58 -22.26
N ARG A 12 2.91 4.93 -23.20
CA ARG A 12 1.57 5.45 -22.86
C ARG A 12 0.70 4.44 -22.10
N SER A 13 0.79 3.15 -22.43
CA SER A 13 0.05 2.10 -21.71
C SER A 13 0.68 1.83 -20.35
N PHE A 14 2.01 1.86 -20.26
CA PHE A 14 2.75 1.73 -19.01
C PHE A 14 2.34 2.81 -18.02
N GLU A 15 2.37 4.07 -18.45
CA GLU A 15 1.99 5.21 -17.62
C GLU A 15 0.52 5.15 -17.19
N ARG A 16 -0.40 4.74 -18.08
CA ARG A 16 -1.82 4.52 -17.73
C ARG A 16 -2.09 3.34 -16.81
N LEU A 17 -1.18 2.38 -16.70
CA LEU A 17 -1.32 1.25 -15.79
C LEU A 17 -0.62 1.51 -14.46
N VAL A 18 0.62 1.98 -14.50
CA VAL A 18 1.52 2.09 -13.35
C VAL A 18 1.43 3.46 -12.67
N GLY A 19 1.16 4.52 -13.43
CA GLY A 19 1.06 5.89 -12.92
C GLY A 19 2.38 6.65 -12.96
N LEU A 20 3.42 6.01 -13.48
CA LEU A 20 4.74 6.54 -13.73
C LEU A 20 5.09 6.25 -15.17
N ASN A 21 5.84 7.14 -15.81
CA ASN A 21 6.48 6.81 -17.08
C ASN A 21 7.63 5.79 -16.85
N PRO A 22 8.15 5.14 -17.91
CA PRO A 22 9.21 4.15 -17.75
C PRO A 22 10.49 4.67 -17.07
N ALA A 23 10.87 5.93 -17.30
CA ALA A 23 12.07 6.53 -16.72
C ALA A 23 11.88 6.84 -15.22
N GLU A 24 10.71 7.36 -14.83
CA GLU A 24 10.34 7.56 -13.42
C GLU A 24 10.29 6.24 -12.65
N PHE A 25 9.79 5.18 -13.28
CA PHE A 25 9.80 3.85 -12.67
C PHE A 25 11.23 3.36 -12.42
N ASP A 26 12.14 3.56 -13.37
CA ASP A 26 13.54 3.17 -13.23
C ASP A 26 14.28 3.99 -12.19
N GLN A 27 14.00 5.29 -12.14
CA GLN A 27 14.52 6.17 -11.09
C GLN A 27 14.03 5.71 -9.70
N LEU A 28 12.74 5.43 -9.55
CA LEU A 28 12.18 4.92 -8.30
C LEU A 28 12.80 3.57 -7.92
N LEU A 29 13.06 2.69 -8.90
CA LEU A 29 13.70 1.41 -8.64
C LEU A 29 15.11 1.57 -8.06
N ILE A 30 15.91 2.49 -8.63
CA ILE A 30 17.26 2.83 -8.13
C ILE A 30 17.21 3.33 -6.68
N GLU A 31 16.25 4.20 -6.36
CA GLU A 31 16.07 4.72 -5.00
C GLU A 31 15.60 3.63 -4.01
N LEU A 32 14.79 2.69 -4.50
CA LEU A 32 14.19 1.63 -3.69
C LEU A 32 15.17 0.49 -3.39
N GLU A 33 16.12 0.19 -4.27
CA GLU A 33 17.12 -0.87 -4.11
C GLU A 33 17.85 -0.86 -2.75
N PRO A 34 18.49 0.25 -2.33
CA PRO A 34 19.19 0.28 -1.05
C PRO A 34 18.23 0.18 0.15
N LEU A 35 17.01 0.71 0.05
CA LEU A 35 15.98 0.59 1.09
C LEU A 35 15.50 -0.86 1.23
N TRP A 36 15.28 -1.54 0.09
CA TRP A 36 14.90 -2.94 0.04
C TRP A 36 15.99 -3.83 0.60
N ALA A 37 17.26 -3.62 0.22
CA ALA A 37 18.37 -4.39 0.74
C ALA A 37 18.46 -4.32 2.28
N ARG A 38 18.33 -3.10 2.85
CA ARG A 38 18.30 -2.90 4.31
C ARG A 38 17.10 -3.58 4.97
N SER A 39 15.90 -3.41 4.43
CA SER A 39 14.67 -4.01 4.96
C SER A 39 14.71 -5.54 4.90
N HIS A 40 15.15 -6.08 3.76
CA HIS A 40 15.30 -7.52 3.55
C HIS A 40 16.32 -8.11 4.53
N HIS A 41 17.50 -7.50 4.66
CA HIS A 41 18.50 -7.93 5.64
C HIS A 41 17.96 -7.90 7.08
N ARG A 42 17.27 -6.82 7.48
CA ARG A 42 16.64 -6.73 8.81
C ARG A 42 15.64 -7.86 9.06
N SER A 43 14.82 -8.21 8.07
CA SER A 43 13.88 -9.33 8.14
C SER A 43 14.57 -10.69 8.28
N LEU A 44 15.73 -10.85 7.63
CA LEU A 44 16.56 -12.05 7.75
C LEU A 44 17.23 -12.17 9.12
N SER A 45 17.57 -11.05 9.75
CA SER A 45 18.29 -10.98 11.03
C SER A 45 17.38 -10.82 12.26
N ARG A 46 16.07 -10.99 12.11
CA ARG A 46 15.11 -10.83 13.22
C ARG A 46 15.33 -11.85 14.34
N ALA A 47 15.19 -11.39 15.58
CA ALA A 47 15.20 -12.25 16.76
C ALA A 47 14.05 -13.29 16.67
N GLY A 48 14.30 -14.52 17.13
CA GLY A 48 13.32 -15.61 17.06
C GLY A 48 13.11 -16.19 15.65
N ARG A 49 14.01 -15.96 14.70
CA ARG A 49 14.01 -16.69 13.43
C ARG A 49 14.58 -18.10 13.63
N VAL A 50 13.77 -19.11 13.33
CA VAL A 50 14.15 -20.53 13.47
C VAL A 50 15.10 -20.99 12.37
N ARG A 51 14.92 -20.51 11.13
CA ARG A 51 15.73 -20.91 9.97
C ARG A 51 16.92 -19.99 9.77
N ARG A 52 18.10 -20.55 9.45
CA ARG A 52 19.27 -19.76 9.04
C ARG A 52 18.95 -18.83 7.87
N ILE A 53 19.72 -17.75 7.76
CA ILE A 53 19.69 -16.86 6.58
C ILE A 53 19.98 -17.71 5.34
N GLY A 54 19.18 -17.56 4.29
CA GLY A 54 19.27 -18.38 3.06
C GLY A 54 18.58 -19.75 3.11
N ALA A 55 18.18 -20.26 4.28
CA ALA A 55 17.49 -21.57 4.39
C ALA A 55 15.96 -21.48 4.20
N GLY A 56 15.46 -20.36 3.66
CA GLY A 56 14.04 -20.14 3.36
C GLY A 56 13.80 -20.14 1.85
N ASN A 57 12.53 -20.17 1.45
CA ASN A 57 12.19 -20.03 0.04
C ASN A 57 12.62 -18.65 -0.46
N THR A 58 13.31 -18.63 -1.60
CA THR A 58 13.61 -17.39 -2.30
C THR A 58 12.34 -16.86 -2.93
N PHE A 59 12.32 -15.56 -3.15
CA PHE A 59 11.20 -14.98 -3.86
C PHE A 59 11.30 -15.27 -5.36
N LYS A 60 10.17 -15.59 -5.98
CA LYS A 60 10.06 -15.79 -7.43
C LYS A 60 10.17 -14.48 -8.24
N LEU A 61 9.73 -13.37 -7.66
CA LEU A 61 9.79 -12.05 -8.29
C LEU A 61 11.00 -11.27 -7.77
N ASP A 62 11.79 -10.74 -8.70
CA ASP A 62 12.82 -9.74 -8.44
C ASP A 62 12.22 -8.41 -7.94
N LEU A 63 13.07 -7.45 -7.57
CA LEU A 63 12.63 -6.17 -7.03
C LEU A 63 11.77 -5.38 -8.01
N SER A 64 12.16 -5.35 -9.29
CA SER A 64 11.45 -4.63 -10.35
C SER A 64 10.03 -5.16 -10.53
N GLN A 65 9.86 -6.49 -10.51
CA GLN A 65 8.57 -7.15 -10.64
C GLN A 65 7.71 -6.96 -9.40
N ARG A 66 8.29 -6.98 -8.20
CA ARG A 66 7.56 -6.64 -6.96
C ARG A 66 7.05 -5.21 -7.00
N LEU A 67 7.88 -4.27 -7.46
CA LEU A 67 7.50 -2.87 -7.60
C LEU A 67 6.33 -2.74 -8.57
N LEU A 68 6.41 -3.40 -9.73
CA LEU A 68 5.33 -3.42 -10.70
C LEU A 68 4.03 -3.98 -10.12
N VAL A 69 4.06 -5.14 -9.45
CA VAL A 69 2.86 -5.72 -8.79
C VAL A 69 2.26 -4.74 -7.78
N THR A 70 3.11 -4.10 -6.97
CA THR A 70 2.67 -3.21 -5.89
C THR A 70 2.04 -1.94 -6.45
N LEU A 71 2.61 -1.34 -7.50
CA LEU A 71 2.04 -0.16 -8.15
C LEU A 71 0.74 -0.49 -8.88
N LEU A 72 0.64 -1.63 -9.55
CA LEU A 72 -0.62 -2.08 -10.16
C LEU A 72 -1.72 -2.29 -9.11
N TYR A 73 -1.38 -2.86 -7.95
CA TYR A 73 -2.31 -2.99 -6.83
C TYR A 73 -2.79 -1.62 -6.33
N LEU A 74 -1.86 -0.69 -6.08
CA LEU A 74 -2.18 0.64 -5.55
C LEU A 74 -2.99 1.50 -6.52
N ARG A 75 -2.71 1.39 -7.82
CA ARG A 75 -3.33 2.27 -8.82
C ARG A 75 -4.58 1.71 -9.46
N GLN A 76 -4.58 0.42 -9.80
CA GLN A 76 -5.70 -0.23 -10.50
C GLN A 76 -6.62 -0.98 -9.55
N TYR A 77 -6.27 -1.09 -8.27
CA TYR A 77 -7.03 -1.86 -7.27
C TYR A 77 -7.33 -3.30 -7.70
N PHE A 78 -6.41 -3.90 -8.48
CA PHE A 78 -6.57 -5.28 -8.90
C PHE A 78 -6.62 -6.23 -7.71
N THR A 79 -7.52 -7.20 -7.77
CA THR A 79 -7.61 -8.23 -6.73
C THR A 79 -6.35 -9.09 -6.72
N MET A 80 -6.05 -9.69 -5.57
CA MET A 80 -4.90 -10.60 -5.42
C MET A 80 -4.96 -11.77 -6.40
N HIS A 81 -6.16 -12.22 -6.78
CA HIS A 81 -6.35 -13.28 -7.77
C HIS A 81 -5.98 -12.84 -9.18
N ILE A 82 -6.41 -11.65 -9.61
CA ILE A 82 -6.05 -11.10 -10.93
C ILE A 82 -4.54 -10.91 -11.00
N LEU A 83 -3.93 -10.30 -9.98
CA LEU A 83 -2.49 -10.15 -9.90
C LEU A 83 -1.77 -11.52 -9.89
N GLY A 84 -2.34 -12.53 -9.22
CA GLY A 84 -1.81 -13.89 -9.24
C GLY A 84 -1.75 -14.49 -10.64
N ILE A 85 -2.83 -14.33 -11.42
CA ILE A 85 -2.88 -14.75 -12.83
C ILE A 85 -1.86 -13.98 -13.67
N LEU A 86 -1.81 -12.64 -13.52
CA LEU A 86 -0.89 -11.79 -14.28
C LEU A 86 0.57 -12.15 -14.00
N PHE A 87 0.93 -12.46 -12.75
CA PHE A 87 2.31 -12.69 -12.33
C PHE A 87 2.69 -14.17 -12.15
N ASP A 88 1.79 -15.09 -12.46
CA ASP A 88 1.99 -16.54 -12.31
C ASP A 88 2.34 -16.95 -10.85
N LEU A 89 1.54 -16.43 -9.91
CA LEU A 89 1.67 -16.64 -8.48
C LEU A 89 0.31 -16.93 -7.83
N ASP A 90 0.32 -17.61 -6.69
CA ASP A 90 -0.87 -17.70 -5.85
C ASP A 90 -1.17 -16.34 -5.17
N ALA A 91 -2.46 -16.11 -4.86
CA ALA A 91 -2.93 -14.86 -4.25
C ALA A 91 -2.23 -14.55 -2.91
N ALA A 92 -1.88 -15.56 -2.12
CA ALA A 92 -1.18 -15.37 -0.85
C ALA A 92 0.27 -14.91 -1.08
N ASN A 93 0.93 -15.37 -2.15
CA ASN A 93 2.26 -14.92 -2.54
C ASN A 93 2.23 -13.48 -3.03
N ILE A 94 1.26 -13.10 -3.86
CA ILE A 94 1.05 -11.70 -4.25
C ILE A 94 0.90 -10.81 -3.01
N CYS A 95 0.00 -11.19 -2.10
CA CYS A 95 -0.23 -10.48 -0.85
C CYS A 95 1.09 -10.30 -0.06
N ARG A 96 1.87 -11.37 0.12
CA ARG A 96 3.19 -11.31 0.78
C ARG A 96 4.18 -10.38 0.07
N ASN A 97 4.24 -10.36 -1.26
CA ASN A 97 5.12 -9.46 -2.01
C ASN A 97 4.73 -7.99 -1.80
N ILE A 98 3.43 -7.68 -1.91
CA ILE A 98 2.91 -6.33 -1.71
C ILE A 98 3.19 -5.86 -0.28
N HIS A 99 2.84 -6.66 0.73
CA HIS A 99 3.05 -6.30 2.14
C HIS A 99 4.53 -6.16 2.50
N ALA A 100 5.43 -6.90 1.85
CA ALA A 100 6.86 -6.73 2.06
C ALA A 100 7.38 -5.42 1.47
N LEU A 101 6.85 -5.00 0.31
CA LEU A 101 7.35 -3.81 -0.39
C LEU A 101 6.70 -2.50 0.06
N LEU A 102 5.44 -2.52 0.50
CA LEU A 102 4.71 -1.30 0.91
C LEU A 102 5.48 -0.43 1.92
N PRO A 103 6.02 -0.95 3.04
CA PRO A 103 6.76 -0.13 4.01
C PRO A 103 8.06 0.44 3.46
N VAL A 104 8.63 -0.21 2.45
CA VAL A 104 9.86 0.24 1.77
C VAL A 104 9.53 1.34 0.77
N LEU A 105 8.41 1.21 0.07
CA LEU A 105 7.89 2.20 -0.86
C LEU A 105 7.46 3.50 -0.13
N GLU A 106 6.88 3.37 1.07
CA GLU A 106 6.54 4.51 1.95
C GLU A 106 7.77 5.33 2.38
N GLN A 107 8.97 4.74 2.38
CA GLN A 107 10.22 5.49 2.66
C GLN A 107 10.76 6.22 1.44
N ALA A 108 10.45 5.74 0.23
CA ALA A 108 10.95 6.30 -1.03
C ALA A 108 10.01 7.38 -1.60
N LEU A 109 8.70 7.22 -1.41
CA LEU A 109 7.71 8.17 -1.90
C LEU A 109 7.30 9.16 -0.80
N PRO A 110 7.03 10.43 -1.12
CA PRO A 110 6.35 11.35 -0.21
C PRO A 110 4.89 10.89 -0.06
N ALA A 111 4.67 9.87 0.77
CA ALA A 111 3.35 9.44 1.13
C ALA A 111 2.85 10.36 2.26
N PRO A 112 1.66 10.97 2.16
CA PRO A 112 1.04 11.57 3.34
C PRO A 112 0.99 10.49 4.42
N LEU A 113 1.51 10.81 5.61
CA LEU A 113 1.61 9.89 6.73
C LEU A 113 0.22 9.28 6.95
N ARG A 114 0.01 8.05 6.49
CA ARG A 114 -1.28 7.40 6.69
C ARG A 114 -1.37 7.12 8.20
N PRO A 115 -2.36 7.67 8.92
CA PRO A 115 -2.52 7.38 10.36
C PRO A 115 -2.80 5.90 10.64
N ARG A 116 -3.00 5.10 9.59
CA ARG A 116 -3.29 3.68 9.60
C ARG A 116 -2.56 2.92 8.49
N THR A 117 -1.26 3.09 8.33
CA THR A 117 -0.45 2.00 7.74
C THR A 117 0.15 1.14 8.83
N LEU A 118 0.36 -0.13 8.49
CA LEU A 118 0.74 -1.23 9.38
C LEU A 118 2.06 -1.01 10.15
N GLN A 119 2.75 0.12 9.95
CA GLN A 119 4.02 0.47 10.59
C GLN A 119 4.10 1.95 11.01
N ALA A 120 2.97 2.65 11.12
CA ALA A 120 2.98 3.93 11.83
C ALA A 120 3.26 3.64 13.31
N GLU A 121 4.53 3.67 13.69
CA GLU A 121 4.90 3.79 15.09
C GLU A 121 4.21 5.05 15.62
N PRO A 122 3.49 4.99 16.75
CA PRO A 122 2.65 6.08 17.26
C PRO A 122 3.43 7.37 17.56
N GLU A 123 4.74 7.32 17.51
CA GLU A 123 5.67 8.45 17.63
C GLU A 123 5.80 9.31 16.37
N ASN A 124 5.52 8.78 15.17
CA ASN A 124 5.70 9.48 13.90
C ASN A 124 4.39 10.01 13.29
N ALA A 125 3.24 9.75 13.94
CA ALA A 125 2.00 10.42 13.58
C ALA A 125 2.08 11.89 14.00
N ALA A 126 1.68 12.81 13.10
CA ALA A 126 1.54 14.22 13.44
C ALA A 126 0.57 14.35 14.63
N GLY A 127 1.12 14.62 15.82
CA GLY A 127 0.41 14.56 17.10
C GLY A 127 1.15 13.70 18.11
N GLY A 128 2.12 14.29 18.81
CA GLY A 128 3.00 13.58 19.73
C GLY A 128 2.31 12.67 20.76
N ALA A 129 2.99 11.55 21.03
CA ALA A 129 2.87 10.66 22.18
C ALA A 129 1.61 9.77 22.32
N SER A 130 1.84 8.47 22.09
CA SER A 130 1.36 7.32 22.88
C SER A 130 -0.13 6.95 22.95
N LYS A 131 -1.02 7.57 22.18
CA LYS A 131 -2.42 7.11 22.14
C LYS A 131 -2.77 6.57 20.76
N LYS A 132 -3.27 5.33 20.73
CA LYS A 132 -3.95 4.74 19.57
C LYS A 132 -4.75 5.83 18.85
N PRO A 133 -4.62 5.98 17.52
CA PRO A 133 -5.27 7.06 16.80
C PRO A 133 -6.77 7.01 17.08
N ARG A 134 -7.28 8.06 17.76
CA ARG A 134 -8.71 8.21 18.03
C ARG A 134 -9.43 8.47 16.71
N LYS A 135 -10.68 8.03 16.61
CA LYS A 135 -11.51 8.31 15.43
C LYS A 135 -11.78 9.82 15.40
N ILE A 136 -11.39 10.49 14.32
CA ILE A 136 -11.71 11.91 14.05
C ILE A 136 -13.24 12.04 13.95
N ARG A 137 -13.83 13.00 14.67
CA ARG A 137 -15.29 13.16 14.81
C ARG A 137 -15.83 14.44 14.19
N SER A 138 -14.98 15.40 13.83
CA SER A 138 -15.39 16.65 13.19
C SER A 138 -14.46 17.05 12.05
N LEU A 139 -14.93 17.97 11.22
CA LEU A 139 -14.17 18.49 10.08
C LEU A 139 -13.03 19.39 10.56
N GLU A 140 -13.25 20.14 11.63
CA GLU A 140 -12.26 21.03 12.24
C GLU A 140 -11.08 20.21 12.78
N GLU A 141 -11.36 19.13 13.52
CA GLU A 141 -10.33 18.18 14.01
C GLU A 141 -9.54 17.55 12.86
N PHE A 142 -10.19 17.29 11.72
CA PHE A 142 -9.52 16.76 10.53
C PHE A 142 -8.54 17.77 9.92
N LEU A 143 -8.96 19.02 9.74
CA LEU A 143 -8.15 20.07 9.13
C LEU A 143 -6.97 20.50 10.02
N GLU A 144 -7.10 20.39 11.34
CA GLU A 144 -5.98 20.60 12.27
C GLU A 144 -4.89 19.52 12.14
N ILE A 145 -5.30 18.27 11.91
CA ILE A 145 -4.36 17.14 11.78
C ILE A 145 -3.71 17.12 10.38
N PHE A 146 -4.45 17.53 9.34
CA PHE A 146 -4.00 17.54 7.95
C PHE A 146 -4.16 18.93 7.33
N PRO A 147 -3.37 19.93 7.75
CA PRO A 147 -3.44 21.28 7.21
C PRO A 147 -3.16 21.34 5.71
N GLU A 148 -2.37 20.40 5.17
CA GLU A 148 -2.10 20.24 3.74
C GLU A 148 -3.33 19.81 2.92
N LEU A 149 -4.41 19.35 3.57
CA LEU A 149 -5.67 18.94 2.96
C LEU A 149 -6.75 20.03 3.04
N THR A 150 -6.36 21.30 3.23
CA THR A 150 -7.31 22.43 3.22
C THR A 150 -7.95 22.62 1.83
N ASP A 151 -7.20 22.36 0.76
CA ASP A 151 -7.67 22.43 -0.63
C ASP A 151 -8.10 21.05 -1.15
N VAL A 152 -9.05 20.39 -0.47
CA VAL A 152 -9.62 19.13 -0.95
C VAL A 152 -10.87 19.39 -1.79
N ILE A 153 -10.71 19.24 -3.12
CA ILE A 153 -11.84 19.15 -4.04
C ILE A 153 -12.35 17.70 -4.01
N VAL A 154 -13.46 17.46 -3.32
CA VAL A 154 -14.14 16.15 -3.33
C VAL A 154 -15.16 16.13 -4.47
N ASP A 155 -14.82 15.50 -5.59
CA ASP A 155 -15.84 15.07 -6.56
C ASP A 155 -16.50 13.78 -6.06
N GLY A 156 -17.41 13.96 -5.10
CA GLY A 156 -18.19 12.88 -4.52
C GLY A 156 -19.47 12.69 -5.30
N THR A 157 -19.45 11.95 -6.42
CA THR A 157 -20.68 11.32 -6.90
C THR A 157 -21.07 10.22 -5.91
N GLU A 158 -21.73 10.59 -4.82
CA GLU A 158 -22.31 9.62 -3.91
C GLU A 158 -23.34 8.80 -4.69
N GLN A 159 -23.00 7.54 -4.99
CA GLN A 159 -24.00 6.58 -5.43
C GLN A 159 -24.95 6.34 -4.25
N PRO A 160 -26.28 6.47 -4.42
CA PRO A 160 -27.23 6.20 -3.35
C PRO A 160 -27.08 4.73 -2.92
N ARG A 161 -26.41 4.50 -1.79
CA ARG A 161 -26.40 3.20 -1.13
C ARG A 161 -27.72 3.08 -0.39
N GLY A 162 -28.47 2.01 -0.67
CA GLY A 162 -29.67 1.70 0.09
C GLY A 162 -29.32 1.58 1.58
N GLN A 163 -29.95 2.40 2.42
CA GLN A 163 -29.83 2.24 3.87
C GLN A 163 -30.26 0.81 4.26
N PRO A 164 -29.61 0.18 5.26
CA PRO A 164 -30.10 -1.07 5.79
C PRO A 164 -31.55 -0.86 6.26
N LYS A 165 -32.49 -1.57 5.63
CA LYS A 165 -33.91 -1.48 5.99
C LYS A 165 -34.07 -1.94 7.43
N VAL A 166 -34.45 -1.01 8.31
CA VAL A 166 -34.90 -1.36 9.66
C VAL A 166 -36.09 -2.30 9.49
N LYS A 167 -35.98 -3.53 10.01
CA LYS A 167 -37.15 -4.43 10.07
C LYS A 167 -38.16 -3.79 11.02
N LYS A 168 -39.40 -3.66 10.56
CA LYS A 168 -40.53 -3.11 11.33
C LYS A 168 -40.69 -3.96 12.61
N GLY A 169 -40.20 -3.46 13.75
CA GLY A 169 -40.35 -4.14 15.06
C GLY A 169 -39.19 -4.03 16.04
N GLU A 170 -37.96 -3.76 15.59
CA GLU A 170 -36.83 -3.61 16.52
C GLU A 170 -36.72 -2.17 17.02
N LYS A 171 -37.23 -1.93 18.23
CA LYS A 171 -36.91 -0.70 18.97
C LYS A 171 -35.40 -0.73 19.31
N PRO A 172 -34.64 0.36 19.06
CA PRO A 172 -33.26 0.42 19.49
C PRO A 172 -33.23 0.36 21.03
N GLY A 173 -32.56 -0.66 21.56
CA GLY A 173 -32.35 -0.80 22.99
C GLY A 173 -31.64 0.43 23.53
N LYS A 174 -32.25 1.08 24.53
CA LYS A 174 -31.60 2.14 25.29
C LYS A 174 -30.31 1.58 25.91
N LYS A 175 -29.18 2.17 25.54
CA LYS A 175 -27.96 2.20 26.36
C LYS A 175 -27.60 3.65 26.57
#